data_AF-A0A375CKM2-F1
#
_entry.id   AF-A0A375CKM2-F1
#
_cell.length_a   1.000
_cell.length_b   1.000
_cell.length_c   1.000
_cell.angle_alpha   90.00
_cell.angle_beta   90.00
_cell.angle_gamma   90.00
#
_symmetry.space_group_name_H-M   'P 1'
#
loop_
_entity.id
_entity.type
_entity.pdbx_description
1 polymer ?
#
loop_
_entity_poly.entity_id
_entity_poly.type
_entity_poly.pdbx_seq_one_letter_code
_entity_poly.pdbx_strand_id
1 'polypeptide(L)'
;MTWAVATYVVDLSGASREMTEGFSAVFAAVVLLGVGMWMHQKSLAGRWQSYVKEKLSSALNRKSAFMLFLLSFVTVYREVFETVLFYAALWSDGNGAYMLAGLGCGIAVLAVIAFLLLRSTARLPIRQFFAFSSALVGVLAVVLIGKGVAALQKVGLLQVTPLSMPRIDVLGVYPSVQTIAAQVAILLIIVASVTYNLRSQRTARV
;
A
#
# COMPACT_ATOMS: atom_id res chain seq x y z
N MET A 1 10.82 6.80 -42.71
CA MET A 1 11.47 7.68 -41.71
C MET A 1 10.58 7.93 -40.51
N THR A 2 9.31 8.34 -40.67
CA THR A 2 8.35 8.51 -39.57
C THR A 2 8.09 7.23 -38.76
N TRP A 3 8.00 6.07 -39.41
CA TRP A 3 7.84 4.77 -38.72
C TRP A 3 9.03 4.43 -37.82
N ALA A 4 10.27 4.59 -38.29
CA ALA A 4 11.47 4.29 -37.52
C ALA A 4 11.69 5.27 -36.34
N VAL A 5 11.34 6.55 -36.54
CA VAL A 5 11.36 7.54 -35.46
C VAL A 5 10.25 7.27 -34.44
N ALA A 6 9.05 6.88 -34.90
CA ALA A 6 7.96 6.51 -34.01
C ALA A 6 8.29 5.26 -33.19
N THR A 7 8.85 4.20 -33.78
CA THR A 7 9.26 3.00 -33.03
C THR A 7 10.38 3.31 -32.04
N TYR A 8 11.40 4.07 -32.45
CA TYR A 8 12.51 4.42 -31.54
C TYR A 8 12.06 5.28 -30.36
N VAL A 9 11.21 6.28 -30.60
CA VAL A 9 10.65 7.15 -29.56
C VAL A 9 9.65 6.41 -28.66
N VAL A 10 8.80 5.54 -29.23
CA VAL A 10 7.84 4.74 -28.47
C VAL A 10 8.54 3.67 -27.63
N ASP A 11 9.61 3.04 -28.13
CA ASP A 11 10.39 2.07 -27.36
C ASP A 11 11.17 2.74 -26.22
N LEU A 12 11.75 3.93 -26.46
CA LEU A 12 12.36 4.76 -25.41
C LEU A 12 11.33 5.21 -24.36
N SER A 13 10.14 5.63 -24.79
CA SER A 13 9.06 6.04 -23.90
C SER A 13 8.45 4.87 -23.13
N GLY A 14 8.32 3.70 -23.77
CA GLY A 14 7.83 2.47 -23.16
C GLY A 14 8.80 1.90 -22.14
N ALA A 15 10.08 1.78 -22.51
CA ALA A 15 11.13 1.29 -21.61
C ALA A 15 11.33 2.22 -20.40
N SER A 16 11.32 3.55 -20.60
CA SER A 16 11.44 4.50 -19.48
C SER A 16 10.21 4.48 -18.56
N ARG A 17 9.01 4.27 -19.11
CA ARG A 17 7.77 4.11 -18.32
C ARG A 17 7.80 2.83 -17.50
N GLU A 18 8.10 1.68 -18.11
CA GLU A 18 8.19 0.39 -17.43
C GLU A 18 9.33 0.37 -16.39
N MET A 19 10.44 1.05 -16.66
CA MET A 19 11.54 1.22 -15.71
C MET A 19 11.10 2.03 -14.48
N THR A 20 10.40 3.14 -14.71
CA THR A 20 9.88 3.98 -13.62
C THR A 20 8.83 3.21 -12.81
N GLU A 21 7.97 2.43 -13.45
CA GLU A 21 7.00 1.55 -12.79
C GLU A 21 7.69 0.49 -11.93
N GLY A 22 8.72 -0.18 -12.47
CA GLY A 22 9.49 -1.18 -11.73
C GLY A 22 10.17 -0.63 -10.49
N PHE A 23 10.96 0.44 -10.63
CA PHE A 23 11.65 1.06 -9.50
C PHE A 23 10.69 1.65 -8.47
N SER A 24 9.63 2.34 -8.91
CA SER A 24 8.64 2.92 -7.99
C SER A 24 7.87 1.85 -7.23
N ALA A 25 7.50 0.72 -7.86
CA ALA A 25 6.82 -0.39 -7.20
C ALA A 25 7.72 -1.11 -6.19
N VAL A 26 8.99 -1.36 -6.53
CA VAL A 26 9.97 -1.94 -5.58
C VAL A 26 10.20 -0.99 -4.41
N PHE A 27 10.38 0.31 -4.68
CA PHE A 27 10.54 1.32 -3.65
C PHE A 27 9.31 1.39 -2.73
N ALA A 28 8.11 1.42 -3.30
CA ALA A 28 6.87 1.39 -2.55
C ALA A 28 6.75 0.12 -1.68
N ALA A 29 7.13 -1.05 -2.19
CA ALA A 29 7.13 -2.29 -1.41
C ALA A 29 8.05 -2.20 -0.18
N VAL A 30 9.25 -1.64 -0.32
CA VAL A 30 10.19 -1.43 0.81
C VAL A 30 9.61 -0.45 1.83
N VAL A 31 9.04 0.67 1.38
CA VAL A 31 8.40 1.66 2.25
C VAL A 31 7.21 1.04 3.01
N LEU A 32 6.32 0.33 2.30
CA LEU A 32 5.18 -0.35 2.92
C LEU A 32 5.62 -1.42 3.91
N LEU A 33 6.67 -2.19 3.60
CA LEU A 33 7.22 -3.16 4.53
C LEU A 33 7.71 -2.48 5.81
N GLY A 34 8.46 -1.37 5.68
CA GLY A 34 8.92 -0.57 6.82
C GLY A 34 7.77 -0.03 7.67
N VAL A 35 6.76 0.57 7.04
CA VAL A 35 5.55 1.09 7.71
C VAL A 35 4.76 -0.04 8.36
N GLY A 36 4.57 -1.17 7.68
CA GLY A 36 3.85 -2.33 8.18
C GLY A 36 4.51 -2.93 9.43
N MET A 37 5.84 -3.13 9.38
CA MET A 37 6.61 -3.59 10.55
C MET A 37 6.51 -2.59 11.72
N TRP A 38 6.63 -1.30 11.45
CA TRP A 38 6.49 -0.26 12.47
C TRP A 38 5.11 -0.25 13.13
N MET A 39 4.04 -0.33 12.32
CA MET A 39 2.66 -0.39 12.80
C MET A 39 2.42 -1.65 13.65
N HIS A 40 2.93 -2.79 13.21
CA HIS A 40 2.83 -4.05 13.95
C HIS A 40 3.51 -3.94 15.32
N GLN A 41 4.71 -3.36 15.37
CA GLN A 41 5.47 -3.17 16.61
C GLN A 41 4.78 -2.21 17.58
N LYS A 42 4.17 -1.14 17.07
CA LYS A 42 3.50 -0.11 17.87
C LYS A 42 2.11 -0.54 18.36
N SER A 43 1.44 -1.45 17.65
CA SER A 43 0.13 -2.03 18.05
C SER A 43 0.15 -2.73 19.42
N LEU A 44 1.35 -3.13 19.87
CA LEU A 44 1.57 -3.91 21.09
C LEU A 44 2.04 -3.05 22.28
N ALA A 45 2.44 -1.80 22.04
CA ALA A 45 2.90 -0.90 23.09
C ALA A 45 1.76 0.03 23.53
N GLY A 46 1.16 -0.23 24.70
CA GLY A 46 0.15 0.65 25.33
C GLY A 46 0.57 2.12 25.53
N ARG A 47 1.85 2.44 25.27
CA ARG A 47 2.44 3.78 25.28
C ARG A 47 1.92 4.71 24.17
N TRP A 48 1.34 4.20 23.08
CA TRP A 48 0.81 5.03 22.00
C TRP A 48 -0.39 5.88 22.42
N GLN A 49 -1.31 5.35 23.25
CA GLN A 49 -2.44 6.14 23.75
C GLN A 49 -1.96 7.31 24.60
N SER A 50 -0.99 7.10 25.50
CA SER A 50 -0.41 8.19 26.30
C SER A 50 0.30 9.21 25.43
N TYR A 51 1.11 8.76 24.46
CA TYR A 51 1.79 9.65 23.50
C TYR A 51 0.81 10.47 22.65
N VAL A 52 -0.24 9.84 22.11
CA VAL A 52 -1.27 10.53 21.33
C VAL A 52 -2.04 11.48 22.23
N LYS A 53 -2.44 11.07 23.43
CA LYS A 53 -3.20 11.92 24.37
C LYS A 53 -2.38 13.14 24.80
N GLU A 54 -1.09 12.97 25.04
CA GLU A 54 -0.15 14.02 25.47
C GLU A 54 0.28 14.93 24.29
N LYS A 55 0.46 14.37 23.08
CA LYS A 55 0.65 15.16 21.86
C LYS A 55 -0.62 15.88 21.47
N LEU A 56 -1.80 15.30 21.60
CA LEU A 56 -3.08 15.94 21.28
C LEU A 56 -3.43 17.02 22.31
N SER A 57 -3.14 16.80 23.61
CA SER A 57 -3.34 17.80 24.66
C SER A 57 -2.34 18.97 24.56
N SER A 58 -1.08 18.71 24.20
CA SER A 58 -0.08 19.76 23.91
C SER A 58 -0.24 20.39 22.52
N ALA A 59 -0.88 19.69 21.58
CA ALA A 59 -1.14 20.16 20.21
C ALA A 59 -2.30 21.14 20.10
N LEU A 60 -3.09 21.29 21.17
CA LEU A 60 -4.10 22.35 21.28
C LEU A 60 -3.48 23.75 21.33
N ASN A 61 -2.14 23.89 21.41
CA ASN A 61 -1.46 25.14 21.09
C ASN A 61 -1.58 25.49 19.59
N ARG A 62 -1.89 26.76 19.29
CA ARG A 62 -2.24 27.31 17.96
C ARG A 62 -1.33 26.85 16.80
N LYS A 63 -0.03 26.63 17.06
CA LYS A 63 0.98 26.17 16.07
C LYS A 63 0.82 24.69 15.67
N SER A 64 0.45 23.82 16.60
CA SER A 64 0.31 22.38 16.34
C SER A 64 -1.07 22.02 15.78
N ALA A 65 -2.12 22.77 16.13
CA ALA A 65 -3.42 22.65 15.48
C ALA A 65 -3.33 22.94 13.97
N PHE A 66 -2.55 23.95 13.55
CA PHE A 66 -2.29 24.23 12.14
C PHE A 66 -1.54 23.09 11.44
N MET A 67 -0.55 22.47 12.10
CA MET A 67 0.19 21.33 11.55
C MET A 67 -0.70 20.10 11.36
N LEU A 68 -1.58 19.82 12.34
CA LEU A 68 -2.57 18.73 12.24
C LEU A 68 -3.61 19.01 11.16
N PHE A 69 -4.07 20.26 11.03
CA PHE A 69 -4.95 20.68 9.95
C PHE A 69 -4.28 20.47 8.59
N LEU A 70 -3.06 20.97 8.39
CA LEU A 70 -2.33 20.85 7.13
C LEU A 70 -2.06 19.38 6.78
N LEU A 71 -1.63 18.57 7.74
CA LEU A 71 -1.42 17.13 7.55
C LEU A 71 -2.70 16.42 7.11
N SER A 72 -3.81 16.68 7.80
CA SER A 72 -5.11 16.08 7.48
C SER A 72 -5.61 16.56 6.12
N PHE A 73 -5.50 17.86 5.83
CA PHE A 73 -5.88 18.45 4.56
C PHE A 73 -5.10 17.87 3.38
N VAL A 74 -3.76 17.84 3.46
CA VAL A 74 -2.90 17.28 2.39
C VAL A 74 -3.19 15.80 2.17
N THR A 75 -3.39 15.03 3.25
CA THR A 75 -3.68 13.60 3.15
C THR A 75 -5.03 13.34 2.47
N VAL A 76 -6.09 14.05 2.89
CA VAL A 76 -7.42 13.91 2.28
C VAL A 76 -7.43 14.43 0.84
N TYR A 77 -6.83 15.59 0.58
CA TYR A 77 -6.74 16.16 -0.76
C TYR A 77 -6.04 15.20 -1.73
N ARG A 78 -4.91 14.61 -1.33
CA ARG A 78 -4.20 13.62 -2.15
C ARG A 78 -5.07 12.42 -2.50
N GLU A 79 -5.76 11.85 -1.52
CA GLU A 79 -6.61 10.67 -1.76
C GLU A 79 -7.79 10.99 -2.69
N VAL A 80 -8.42 12.15 -2.51
CA VAL A 80 -9.51 12.64 -3.39
C VAL A 80 -8.97 12.88 -4.80
N PHE A 81 -7.78 13.48 -4.93
CA PHE A 81 -7.15 13.74 -6.22
C PHE A 81 -6.83 12.43 -6.97
N GLU A 82 -6.18 11.46 -6.30
CA GLU A 82 -5.91 10.13 -6.87
C GLU A 82 -7.21 9.43 -7.29
N THR A 83 -8.25 9.50 -6.47
CA THR A 83 -9.56 8.91 -6.78
C THR A 83 -10.19 9.55 -8.02
N VAL A 84 -10.21 10.88 -8.11
CA VAL A 84 -10.78 11.61 -9.26
C VAL A 84 -10.01 11.27 -10.54
N LEU A 85 -8.67 11.23 -10.49
CA LEU A 85 -7.86 10.84 -11.64
C LEU A 85 -8.10 9.39 -12.06
N PHE A 86 -8.26 8.46 -11.11
CA PHE A 86 -8.57 7.07 -11.40
C PHE A 86 -9.93 6.92 -12.07
N TYR A 87 -10.96 7.59 -11.56
CA TYR A 87 -12.29 7.60 -12.19
C TYR A 87 -12.25 8.26 -13.57
N ALA A 88 -11.52 9.37 -13.73
CA ALA A 88 -11.34 10.01 -15.03
C ALA A 88 -10.68 9.07 -16.06
N ALA A 89 -9.68 8.29 -15.64
CA ALA A 89 -9.01 7.31 -16.48
C ALA A 89 -9.88 6.08 -16.81
N LEU A 90 -10.81 5.71 -15.92
CA LEU A 90 -11.72 4.58 -16.11
C LEU A 90 -12.93 4.94 -16.98
N TRP A 91 -13.25 6.23 -17.10
CA TRP A 91 -14.38 6.71 -17.89
C TRP A 91 -14.14 6.41 -19.38
N SER A 92 -15.04 5.62 -19.96
CA SER A 92 -15.03 5.21 -21.36
C SER A 92 -16.45 5.19 -21.90
N ASP A 93 -16.57 5.36 -23.22
CA ASP A 93 -17.87 5.33 -23.89
C ASP A 93 -18.59 4.00 -23.66
N GLY A 94 -19.82 4.07 -23.14
CA GLY A 94 -20.66 2.90 -22.83
C GLY A 94 -20.55 2.36 -21.39
N ASN A 95 -19.60 2.81 -20.56
CA ASN A 95 -19.42 2.31 -19.18
C ASN A 95 -19.88 3.30 -18.08
N GLY A 96 -20.27 4.53 -18.44
CA GLY A 96 -20.57 5.59 -17.46
C GLY A 96 -21.60 5.20 -16.39
N ALA A 97 -22.68 4.50 -16.78
CA ALA A 97 -23.73 4.07 -15.85
C ALA A 97 -23.22 3.04 -14.82
N TYR A 98 -22.46 2.03 -15.25
CA TYR A 98 -21.90 1.02 -14.36
C TYR A 98 -20.81 1.62 -13.45
N MET A 99 -20.01 2.56 -13.96
CA MET A 99 -18.99 3.26 -13.19
C MET A 99 -19.61 4.10 -12.07
N LEU A 100 -20.69 4.85 -12.36
CA LEU A 100 -21.43 5.62 -11.36
C LEU A 100 -22.13 4.73 -10.34
N ALA A 101 -22.69 3.59 -10.77
CA ALA A 101 -23.27 2.60 -9.85
C ALA A 101 -22.21 2.01 -8.90
N GLY A 102 -21.01 1.69 -9.42
CA GLY A 102 -19.87 1.24 -8.63
C GLY A 102 -19.42 2.29 -7.61
N LEU A 103 -19.33 3.57 -8.02
CA LEU A 103 -19.03 4.70 -7.13
C LEU A 103 -20.07 4.81 -6.01
N GLY A 104 -21.36 4.79 -6.34
CA GLY A 104 -22.45 4.86 -5.36
C GLY A 104 -22.42 3.71 -4.37
N CYS A 105 -22.18 2.48 -4.84
CA CYS A 105 -22.00 1.31 -3.99
C CYS A 105 -20.79 1.47 -3.05
N GLY A 106 -19.65 1.92 -3.57
CA GLY A 106 -18.45 2.18 -2.77
C GLY A 106 -18.69 3.22 -1.67
N ILE A 107 -19.36 4.33 -1.99
CA ILE A 107 -19.75 5.36 -1.02
C ILE A 107 -20.66 4.77 0.07
N ALA A 108 -21.66 3.96 -0.31
CA ALA A 108 -22.56 3.32 0.66
C ALA A 108 -21.81 2.39 1.62
N VAL A 109 -20.92 1.54 1.09
CA VAL A 109 -20.08 0.63 1.91
C VAL A 109 -19.16 1.42 2.83
N LEU A 110 -18.49 2.45 2.33
CA LEU A 110 -17.61 3.30 3.13
C LEU A 110 -18.39 4.07 4.21
N ALA A 111 -19.60 4.54 3.92
CA ALA A 111 -20.46 5.19 4.90
C ALA A 111 -20.86 4.24 6.04
N VAL A 112 -21.20 2.98 5.72
CA VAL A 112 -21.48 1.95 6.73
C VAL A 112 -20.24 1.67 7.58
N ILE A 113 -19.06 1.49 6.96
CA ILE A 113 -17.80 1.27 7.68
C ILE A 113 -17.49 2.47 8.59
N ALA A 114 -17.58 3.69 8.06
CA ALA A 114 -17.35 4.92 8.81
C ALA A 114 -18.31 5.04 10.00
N PHE A 115 -19.61 4.76 9.79
CA PHE A 115 -20.60 4.75 10.86
C PHE A 115 -20.27 3.72 11.94
N LEU A 116 -19.91 2.49 11.56
CA LEU A 116 -19.51 1.44 12.51
C LEU A 116 -18.26 1.86 13.30
N LEU A 117 -17.23 2.40 12.62
CA LEU A 117 -16.02 2.89 13.27
C LEU A 117 -16.33 4.02 14.25
N LEU A 118 -17.09 5.03 13.82
CA LEU A 118 -17.48 6.18 14.65
C LEU A 118 -18.28 5.73 15.87
N ARG A 119 -19.26 4.84 15.69
CA ARG A 119 -20.07 4.28 16.79
C ARG A 119 -19.24 3.42 17.76
N SER A 120 -18.24 2.70 17.25
CA SER A 120 -17.34 1.84 18.04
C SER A 120 -16.12 2.58 18.61
N THR A 121 -15.94 3.88 18.34
CA THR A 121 -14.76 4.67 18.78
C THR A 121 -14.54 4.62 20.29
N ALA A 122 -15.59 4.48 21.10
CA ALA A 122 -15.46 4.37 22.55
C ALA A 122 -14.82 3.04 23.04
N ARG A 123 -14.73 2.01 22.19
CA ARG A 123 -14.16 0.69 22.53
C ARG A 123 -13.23 0.11 21.46
N LEU A 124 -12.76 0.91 20.51
CA LEU A 124 -11.93 0.42 19.40
C LEU A 124 -10.63 -0.19 19.96
N PRO A 125 -10.44 -1.51 19.88
CA PRO A 125 -9.21 -2.14 20.35
C PRO A 125 -8.09 -1.76 19.39
N ILE A 126 -7.38 -0.68 19.71
CA ILE A 126 -6.30 -0.10 18.89
C ILE A 126 -5.33 -1.18 18.40
N ARG A 127 -5.04 -2.16 19.26
CA ARG A 127 -4.22 -3.32 18.89
C ARG A 127 -4.75 -4.10 17.68
N GLN A 128 -6.05 -4.37 17.60
CA GLN A 128 -6.65 -5.12 16.49
C GLN A 128 -6.68 -4.27 15.22
N PHE A 129 -6.99 -2.97 15.32
CA PHE A 129 -6.96 -2.05 14.19
C PHE A 129 -5.57 -1.99 13.55
N PHE A 130 -4.54 -1.75 14.37
CA PHE A 130 -3.17 -1.70 13.86
C PHE A 130 -2.68 -3.07 13.36
N ALA A 131 -3.10 -4.17 13.98
CA ALA A 131 -2.76 -5.51 13.48
C ALA A 131 -3.36 -5.75 12.09
N PHE A 132 -4.66 -5.50 11.91
CA PHE A 132 -5.33 -5.66 10.61
C PHE A 132 -4.72 -4.72 9.55
N SER A 133 -4.51 -3.45 9.89
CA SER A 133 -3.90 -2.49 8.97
C SER A 133 -2.46 -2.87 8.61
N SER A 134 -1.67 -3.37 9.56
CA SER A 134 -0.31 -3.85 9.28
C SER A 134 -0.30 -5.08 8.38
N ALA A 135 -1.28 -5.98 8.53
CA ALA A 135 -1.43 -7.15 7.67
C ALA A 135 -1.81 -6.72 6.24
N LEU A 136 -2.76 -5.79 6.09
CA LEU A 136 -3.16 -5.27 4.78
C LEU A 136 -1.97 -4.60 4.06
N VAL A 137 -1.24 -3.74 4.76
CA VAL A 137 -0.02 -3.09 4.24
C VAL A 137 1.05 -4.13 3.87
N GLY A 138 1.24 -5.17 4.69
CA GLY A 138 2.15 -6.27 4.39
C GLY A 138 1.77 -7.06 3.14
N VAL A 139 0.49 -7.35 2.94
CA VAL A 139 -0.01 -7.98 1.71
C VAL A 139 0.29 -7.09 0.50
N LEU A 140 0.00 -5.79 0.58
CA LEU A 140 0.31 -4.85 -0.51
C LEU A 140 1.80 -4.79 -0.82
N ALA A 141 2.68 -4.84 0.18
CA ALA A 141 4.13 -4.90 -0.04
C ALA A 141 4.53 -6.15 -0.85
N VAL A 142 3.94 -7.31 -0.55
CA VAL A 142 4.16 -8.57 -1.31
C VAL A 142 3.63 -8.47 -2.75
N VAL A 143 2.47 -7.83 -2.96
CA VAL A 143 1.94 -7.63 -4.31
C VAL A 143 2.83 -6.67 -5.11
N LEU A 144 3.24 -5.55 -4.52
CA LEU A 144 4.05 -4.52 -5.19
C LEU A 144 5.46 -5.01 -5.52
N ILE A 145 6.10 -5.81 -4.66
CA ILE A 145 7.42 -6.37 -5.00
C ILE A 145 7.33 -7.30 -6.21
N GLY A 146 6.26 -8.12 -6.30
CA GLY A 146 6.04 -9.00 -7.44
C GLY A 146 5.84 -8.22 -8.74
N LYS A 147 4.99 -7.18 -8.72
CA LYS A 147 4.79 -6.27 -9.86
C LYS A 147 6.05 -5.50 -10.23
N GLY A 148 6.79 -5.00 -9.25
CA GLY A 148 8.03 -4.24 -9.47
C GLY A 148 9.13 -5.09 -10.11
N VAL A 149 9.36 -6.31 -9.59
CA VAL A 149 10.32 -7.25 -10.18
C VAL A 149 9.90 -7.67 -11.60
N ALA A 150 8.61 -7.91 -11.83
CA ALA A 150 8.11 -8.22 -13.17
C ALA A 150 8.28 -7.06 -14.16
N ALA A 151 8.06 -5.82 -13.74
CA ALA A 151 8.31 -4.63 -14.56
C ALA A 151 9.81 -4.45 -14.88
N LEU A 152 10.70 -4.71 -13.91
CA LEU A 152 12.16 -4.73 -14.15
C LEU A 152 12.58 -5.84 -15.13
N GLN A 153 11.90 -7.00 -15.10
CA GLN A 153 12.10 -8.08 -16.07
C GLN A 153 11.70 -7.66 -17.50
N LYS A 154 10.61 -6.89 -17.67
CA LYS A 154 10.18 -6.41 -18.99
C LYS A 154 11.19 -5.50 -19.68
N VAL A 155 11.97 -4.72 -18.90
CA VAL A 155 13.02 -3.82 -19.43
C VAL A 155 14.38 -4.55 -19.56
N GLY A 156 14.44 -5.85 -19.26
CA GLY A 156 15.65 -6.66 -19.39
C GLY A 156 16.69 -6.45 -18.29
N LEU A 157 16.35 -5.73 -17.21
CA LEU A 157 17.24 -5.50 -16.07
C LEU A 157 17.44 -6.76 -15.22
N LEU A 158 16.46 -7.66 -15.22
CA LEU A 158 16.49 -8.93 -14.49
C LEU A 158 16.27 -10.09 -15.45
N GLN A 159 17.05 -11.16 -15.26
CA GLN A 159 16.86 -12.40 -15.99
C GLN A 159 15.48 -12.99 -15.67
N VAL A 160 14.89 -13.68 -16.64
CA VAL A 160 13.61 -14.37 -16.51
C VAL A 160 13.85 -15.86 -16.56
N THR A 161 13.65 -16.54 -15.43
CA THR A 161 13.65 -18.00 -15.38
C THR A 161 12.20 -18.46 -15.26
N PRO A 162 11.55 -18.90 -16.35
CA PRO A 162 10.13 -19.18 -16.35
C PRO A 162 9.78 -20.40 -15.49
N LEU A 163 8.60 -20.35 -14.87
CA LEU A 163 8.02 -21.44 -14.09
C LEU A 163 6.67 -21.85 -14.68
N SER A 164 6.34 -23.13 -14.61
CA SER A 164 5.02 -23.64 -15.00
C SER A 164 3.98 -23.35 -13.92
N MET A 165 3.58 -22.07 -13.79
CA MET A 165 2.57 -21.60 -12.82
C MET A 165 1.62 -20.60 -13.49
N PRO A 166 0.33 -20.53 -13.09
CA PRO A 166 -0.57 -19.48 -13.57
C PRO A 166 -0.12 -18.08 -13.16
N ARG A 167 -0.31 -17.11 -14.07
CA ARG A 167 -0.12 -15.68 -13.82
C ARG A 167 -1.35 -15.10 -13.12
N ILE A 168 -1.16 -14.38 -12.01
CA ILE A 168 -2.23 -13.70 -11.28
C ILE A 168 -1.83 -12.24 -11.05
N ASP A 169 -2.28 -11.36 -11.96
CA ASP A 169 -1.91 -9.94 -11.97
C ASP A 169 -2.33 -9.18 -10.71
N VAL A 170 -3.49 -9.53 -10.14
CA VAL A 170 -4.02 -8.90 -8.92
C VAL A 170 -3.08 -9.12 -7.72
N LEU A 171 -2.53 -10.33 -7.60
CA LEU A 171 -1.60 -10.69 -6.52
C LEU A 171 -0.14 -10.37 -6.87
N GLY A 172 0.13 -9.83 -8.06
CA GLY A 172 1.50 -9.60 -8.54
C GLY A 172 2.29 -10.90 -8.71
N VAL A 173 1.61 -12.03 -8.91
CA VAL A 173 2.23 -13.35 -9.09
C VAL A 173 2.50 -13.54 -10.57
N TYR A 174 3.78 -13.51 -10.93
CA TYR A 174 4.25 -13.76 -12.28
C TYR A 174 5.00 -15.10 -12.34
N PRO A 175 4.94 -15.83 -13.46
CA PRO A 175 5.54 -17.15 -13.59
C PRO A 175 7.07 -17.08 -13.79
N SER A 176 7.79 -16.46 -12.84
CA SER A 176 9.25 -16.38 -12.86
C SER A 176 9.85 -16.64 -11.48
N VAL A 177 11.00 -17.33 -11.43
CA VAL A 177 11.68 -17.64 -10.17
C VAL A 177 12.00 -16.37 -9.38
N GLN A 178 12.44 -15.30 -10.05
CA GLN A 178 12.84 -14.04 -9.43
C GLN A 178 11.67 -13.33 -8.74
N THR A 179 10.49 -13.29 -9.37
CA THR A 179 9.31 -12.64 -8.80
C THR A 179 8.79 -13.40 -7.59
N ILE A 180 8.68 -14.73 -7.69
CA ILE A 180 8.28 -15.59 -6.57
C ILE A 180 9.30 -15.50 -5.43
N ALA A 181 10.60 -15.56 -5.72
CA ALA A 181 11.65 -15.43 -4.72
C ALA A 181 11.57 -14.08 -3.99
N ALA A 182 11.32 -12.97 -4.70
CA ALA A 182 11.17 -11.66 -4.09
C ALA A 182 9.92 -11.57 -3.20
N GLN A 183 8.79 -12.12 -3.64
CA GLN A 183 7.56 -12.19 -2.84
C GLN A 183 7.76 -13.03 -1.57
N VAL A 184 8.40 -14.19 -1.69
CA VAL A 184 8.74 -15.07 -0.57
C VAL A 184 9.70 -14.39 0.39
N ALA A 185 10.71 -13.67 -0.10
CA ALA A 185 11.64 -12.92 0.75
C ALA A 185 10.93 -11.87 1.61
N ILE A 186 10.05 -11.05 1.01
CA ILE A 186 9.25 -10.07 1.76
C ILE A 186 8.35 -10.76 2.79
N LEU A 187 7.70 -11.87 2.41
CA LEU A 187 6.84 -12.64 3.30
C LEU A 187 7.62 -13.21 4.49
N LEU A 188 8.82 -13.75 4.26
CA LEU A 188 9.70 -14.24 5.32
C LEU A 188 10.13 -13.11 6.27
N ILE A 189 10.44 -11.91 5.75
CA ILE A 189 10.77 -10.75 6.60
C ILE A 189 9.57 -10.37 7.47
N ILE A 190 8.35 -10.35 6.92
CA ILE A 190 7.13 -10.07 7.68
C ILE A 190 6.94 -11.13 8.79
N VAL A 191 7.04 -12.42 8.46
CA VAL A 191 6.88 -13.51 9.44
C VAL A 191 7.96 -13.46 10.51
N ALA A 192 9.22 -13.21 10.14
CA ALA A 192 10.32 -13.06 11.09
C ALA A 192 10.10 -11.86 12.04
N SER A 193 9.66 -10.71 11.50
CA SER A 193 9.34 -9.51 12.29
C SER A 193 8.23 -9.78 13.30
N VAL A 194 7.14 -10.42 12.85
CA VAL A 194 6.00 -10.78 13.72
C VAL A 194 6.44 -11.78 14.81
N THR A 195 7.16 -12.83 14.45
CA THR A 195 7.59 -13.88 15.41
C THR A 195 8.61 -13.38 16.43
N TYR A 196 9.58 -12.55 16.01
CA TYR A 196 10.54 -11.90 16.92
C TYR A 196 9.81 -11.04 17.96
N ASN A 197 8.85 -10.24 17.49
CA ASN A 197 8.08 -9.35 18.34
C ASN A 197 7.18 -10.11 19.34
N LEU A 198 6.61 -11.26 18.94
CA LEU A 198 5.87 -12.14 19.84
C LEU A 198 6.76 -12.80 20.90
N ARG A 199 8.01 -13.17 20.56
CA ARG A 199 8.96 -13.79 21.50
C ARG A 199 9.47 -12.82 22.56
N SER A 200 9.82 -11.59 22.17
CA SER A 200 10.28 -10.55 23.11
C SER A 200 9.28 -10.26 24.23
N GLN A 201 7.99 -10.42 23.95
CA GLN A 201 6.90 -10.20 24.90
C GLN A 201 6.73 -11.33 25.93
N ARG A 202 7.14 -12.57 25.60
CA ARG A 202 7.10 -13.69 26.55
C ARG A 202 8.18 -13.56 27.61
N THR A 203 9.37 -13.11 27.23
CA THR A 203 10.50 -12.91 28.14
C THR A 203 10.27 -11.73 29.11
N ALA A 204 9.48 -10.72 28.72
CA ALA A 204 9.14 -9.58 29.59
C ALA A 204 8.01 -9.86 30.60
N ARG A 205 7.38 -11.04 30.54
CA ARG A 205 6.31 -11.48 31.46
C ARG A 205 6.76 -12.55 32.45
N VAL A 206 8.01 -12.99 32.37
CA VAL A 206 8.68 -13.89 33.34
C VAL A 206 9.58 -13.04 34.21
#